data_AF-A0A6C0EAJ7-F1
#
_entry.id   AF-A0A6C0EAJ7-F1
#
_cell.length_a   1.000
_cell.length_b   1.000
_cell.length_c   1.000
_cell.angle_alpha   90.00
_cell.angle_beta   90.00
_cell.angle_gamma   90.00
#
_symmetry.space_group_name_H-M   'P 1'
#
loop_
_entity.id
_entity.type
_entity.pdbx_description
1 polymer ?
#
loop_
_entity_poly.entity_id
_entity_poly.type
_entity_poly.pdbx_seq_one_letter_code
_entity_poly.pdbx_strand_id
1 'polypeptide(L)'
;MSYENSNGDMSDNSEDEWVEKKSRRYIPPKKTFHKTFKKEQKKENLKKVLCNNITHSGKCQYGSKCLYAHSLEEQNIEPMRKYVLELLDRQDLENVNINDDELYDTLYLFTRICNDCINGKCTGGYNCKHGICKRELQICYDDLNYGFCDDKYCKLIHLSKKGLHPKYKLKGKTKFGDVSKYNGALLTEDLLMKMFTKKEKNVSDDEVDRSIEDMIINDNYEESDPECEKSIFEDNLTKLFD
;
A
#
# COMPACT_ATOMS: atom_id res chain seq x y z
N MET A 1 38.51 -28.73 -81.13
CA MET A 1 37.64 -27.58 -80.80
C MET A 1 37.34 -27.68 -79.32
N SER A 2 37.80 -26.65 -78.62
CA SER A 2 37.69 -26.35 -77.19
C SER A 2 36.34 -26.69 -76.57
N TYR A 3 36.35 -27.22 -75.35
CA TYR A 3 35.73 -26.59 -74.16
C TYR A 3 36.33 -27.21 -72.90
N GLU A 4 37.03 -26.37 -72.14
CA GLU A 4 37.56 -26.65 -70.81
C GLU A 4 36.43 -26.58 -69.79
N ASN A 5 36.39 -27.52 -68.86
CA ASN A 5 35.64 -27.40 -67.61
C ASN A 5 36.47 -27.99 -66.48
N SER A 6 37.00 -27.10 -65.65
CA SER A 6 37.76 -27.33 -64.43
C SER A 6 36.78 -27.58 -63.28
N ASN A 7 36.81 -28.79 -62.72
CA ASN A 7 36.24 -29.08 -61.41
C ASN A 7 37.38 -29.17 -60.39
N GLY A 8 37.19 -28.43 -59.30
CA GLY A 8 38.14 -28.27 -58.21
C GLY A 8 38.16 -29.45 -57.24
N ASP A 9 39.31 -29.59 -56.63
CA ASP A 9 39.52 -30.24 -55.34
C ASP A 9 40.63 -29.44 -54.65
N MET A 10 40.31 -28.84 -53.50
CA MET A 10 41.30 -28.46 -52.49
C MET A 10 40.57 -28.26 -51.16
N SER A 11 40.58 -29.32 -50.36
CA SER A 11 40.53 -29.26 -48.91
C SER A 11 41.74 -28.50 -48.38
N ASP A 12 41.56 -27.60 -47.42
CA ASP A 12 42.32 -27.70 -46.17
C ASP A 12 41.78 -26.80 -45.04
N ASN A 13 42.04 -27.29 -43.84
CA ASN A 13 41.62 -26.88 -42.52
C ASN A 13 41.80 -25.39 -42.19
N SER A 14 40.80 -24.81 -41.51
CA SER A 14 41.03 -23.70 -40.58
C SER A 14 40.34 -24.00 -39.26
N GLU A 15 41.17 -24.07 -38.22
CA GLU A 15 40.90 -24.46 -36.85
C GLU A 15 39.80 -23.62 -36.18
N ASP A 16 38.80 -24.29 -35.61
CA ASP A 16 37.75 -23.68 -34.81
C ASP A 16 38.31 -23.21 -33.46
N GLU A 17 38.70 -21.94 -33.39
CA GLU A 17 39.04 -21.22 -32.19
C GLU A 17 37.76 -20.97 -31.36
N TRP A 18 37.48 -21.85 -30.40
CA TRP A 18 36.41 -21.70 -29.41
C TRP A 18 36.71 -20.53 -28.46
N VAL A 19 36.33 -19.31 -28.86
CA VAL A 19 36.32 -18.14 -27.97
C VAL A 19 35.05 -18.20 -27.11
N GLU A 20 35.21 -18.56 -25.84
CA GLU A 20 34.19 -18.43 -24.79
C GLU A 20 33.70 -16.98 -24.68
N LYS A 21 32.59 -16.67 -25.36
CA LYS A 21 31.85 -15.42 -25.17
C LYS A 21 31.18 -15.46 -23.80
N LYS A 22 31.84 -14.88 -22.80
CA LYS A 22 31.27 -14.53 -21.50
C LYS A 22 29.87 -13.96 -21.70
N SER A 23 28.87 -14.70 -21.21
CA SER A 23 27.47 -14.30 -21.15
C SER A 23 27.36 -12.94 -20.45
N ARG A 24 27.28 -11.87 -21.26
CA ARG A 24 26.87 -10.56 -20.76
C ARG A 24 25.40 -10.72 -20.39
N ARG A 25 25.13 -10.80 -19.09
CA ARG A 25 23.78 -10.70 -18.54
C ARG A 25 23.07 -9.55 -19.24
N TYR A 26 21.99 -9.86 -19.95
CA TYR A 26 21.15 -8.86 -20.56
C TYR A 26 20.61 -7.95 -19.46
N ILE A 27 21.17 -6.75 -19.36
CA ILE A 27 20.64 -5.68 -18.51
C ILE A 27 19.59 -5.00 -19.37
N PRO A 28 18.28 -5.14 -19.08
CA PRO A 28 17.27 -4.46 -19.87
C PRO A 28 17.54 -2.95 -19.83
N PRO A 29 17.45 -2.27 -20.98
CA PRO A 29 17.72 -0.84 -21.04
C PRO A 29 16.77 -0.08 -20.11
N LYS A 30 17.29 0.96 -19.44
CA LYS A 30 16.57 1.93 -18.61
C LYS A 30 15.50 2.66 -19.43
N LYS A 31 14.40 1.98 -19.75
CA LYS A 31 13.20 2.63 -20.25
C LYS A 31 12.50 3.22 -19.03
N THR A 32 12.40 4.53 -19.00
CA THR A 32 11.54 5.25 -18.07
C THR A 32 10.14 4.62 -18.14
N PHE A 33 9.75 3.94 -17.06
CA PHE A 33 8.55 3.12 -16.96
C PHE A 33 7.26 3.93 -17.26
N HIS A 34 7.34 5.26 -17.16
CA HIS A 34 6.21 6.18 -17.21
C HIS A 34 5.51 6.40 -18.57
N LYS A 35 6.03 5.94 -19.72
CA LYS A 35 5.51 6.43 -21.03
C LYS A 35 4.80 5.44 -21.97
N THR A 36 4.66 4.15 -21.64
CA THR A 36 4.11 3.16 -22.60
C THR A 36 2.76 2.52 -22.26
N PHE A 37 2.11 2.84 -21.14
CA PHE A 37 0.83 2.21 -20.77
C PHE A 37 -0.45 2.86 -21.33
N LYS A 38 -0.36 3.93 -22.13
CA LYS A 38 -1.52 4.78 -22.48
C LYS A 38 -2.39 4.32 -23.66
N LYS A 39 -2.18 3.16 -24.30
CA LYS A 39 -2.80 2.86 -25.61
C LYS A 39 -3.70 1.63 -25.76
N GLU A 40 -4.25 1.06 -24.68
CA GLU A 40 -5.34 0.05 -24.76
C GLU A 40 -6.50 0.35 -23.77
N GLN A 41 -6.96 1.60 -23.74
CA GLN A 41 -8.02 2.08 -22.83
C GLN A 41 -9.44 1.86 -23.37
N LYS A 42 -9.86 0.61 -23.59
CA LYS A 42 -11.30 0.31 -23.83
C LYS A 42 -11.89 -0.81 -22.96
N LYS A 43 -11.08 -1.39 -22.07
CA LYS A 43 -11.50 -2.41 -21.07
C LYS A 43 -11.21 -1.96 -19.64
N GLU A 44 -11.23 -0.65 -19.39
CA GLU A 44 -10.51 -0.03 -18.28
C GLU A 44 -10.90 -0.48 -16.88
N ASN A 45 -12.07 -1.07 -16.64
CA ASN A 45 -12.51 -1.44 -15.29
C ASN A 45 -12.99 -2.88 -15.14
N LEU A 46 -12.74 -3.73 -16.14
CA LEU A 46 -13.14 -5.13 -16.07
C LEU A 46 -12.34 -5.85 -14.99
N LYS A 47 -13.03 -6.54 -14.06
CA LYS A 47 -12.47 -7.40 -13.01
C LYS A 47 -11.45 -6.71 -12.09
N LYS A 48 -11.47 -5.38 -11.97
CA LYS A 48 -10.54 -4.64 -11.09
C LYS A 48 -10.86 -4.78 -9.60
N VAL A 49 -12.11 -5.02 -9.25
CA VAL A 49 -12.55 -5.25 -7.86
C VAL A 49 -13.32 -6.57 -7.79
N LEU A 50 -13.34 -7.16 -6.60
CA LEU A 50 -14.05 -8.39 -6.32
C LEU A 50 -15.57 -8.15 -6.35
N CYS A 51 -16.30 -9.19 -6.75
CA CYS A 51 -17.74 -9.17 -6.85
C CYS A 51 -18.35 -9.18 -5.45
N ASN A 52 -19.05 -8.10 -5.10
CA ASN A 52 -19.70 -7.95 -3.80
C ASN A 52 -20.62 -9.12 -3.45
N ASN A 53 -21.36 -9.64 -4.44
CA ASN A 53 -22.27 -10.77 -4.24
C ASN A 53 -21.49 -12.06 -3.91
N ILE A 54 -20.40 -12.35 -4.61
CA ILE A 54 -19.56 -13.50 -4.22
C ILE A 54 -18.96 -13.28 -2.83
N THR A 55 -18.45 -12.09 -2.54
CA THR A 55 -17.82 -11.76 -1.25
C THR A 55 -18.77 -11.93 -0.06
N HIS A 56 -20.05 -11.52 -0.18
CA HIS A 56 -20.99 -11.52 0.95
C HIS A 56 -22.00 -12.66 0.94
N SER A 57 -22.48 -13.09 -0.23
CA SER A 57 -23.50 -14.14 -0.36
C SER A 57 -22.97 -15.45 -0.94
N GLY A 58 -21.72 -15.48 -1.42
CA GLY A 58 -21.11 -16.66 -2.05
C GLY A 58 -21.70 -17.03 -3.41
N LYS A 59 -22.68 -16.29 -3.94
CA LYS A 59 -23.37 -16.58 -5.20
C LYS A 59 -23.56 -15.33 -6.04
N CYS A 60 -23.26 -15.42 -7.33
CA CYS A 60 -23.43 -14.32 -8.28
C CYS A 60 -24.32 -14.75 -9.46
N GLN A 61 -25.46 -14.06 -9.62
CA GLN A 61 -26.41 -14.32 -10.71
C GLN A 61 -25.84 -14.09 -12.11
N TYR A 62 -24.78 -13.29 -12.23
CA TYR A 62 -24.18 -12.96 -13.52
C TYR A 62 -23.20 -14.03 -14.03
N GLY A 63 -22.80 -14.98 -13.20
CA GLY A 63 -21.87 -16.05 -13.56
C GLY A 63 -20.60 -15.51 -14.26
N SER A 64 -20.19 -16.15 -15.35
CA SER A 64 -19.02 -15.75 -16.14
C SER A 64 -19.14 -14.38 -16.83
N LYS A 65 -20.35 -13.84 -16.96
CA LYS A 65 -20.59 -12.50 -17.53
C LYS A 65 -20.42 -11.37 -16.51
N CYS A 66 -20.21 -11.69 -15.23
CA CYS A 66 -19.98 -10.68 -14.21
C CYS A 66 -18.80 -9.79 -14.61
N LEU A 67 -18.90 -8.47 -14.41
CA LEU A 67 -17.80 -7.54 -14.68
C LEU A 67 -16.79 -7.47 -13.51
N TYR A 68 -17.12 -8.05 -12.36
CA TYR A 68 -16.31 -8.06 -11.15
C TYR A 68 -15.67 -9.43 -10.91
N ALA A 69 -14.51 -9.46 -10.27
CA ALA A 69 -13.75 -10.69 -10.06
C ALA A 69 -14.41 -11.57 -8.99
N HIS A 70 -14.61 -12.85 -9.27
CA HIS A 70 -15.15 -13.81 -8.31
C HIS A 70 -14.07 -14.37 -7.38
N SER A 71 -12.80 -14.22 -7.74
CA SER A 71 -11.66 -14.59 -6.89
C SER A 71 -10.49 -13.63 -7.09
N LEU A 72 -9.47 -13.74 -6.23
CA LEU A 72 -8.24 -12.94 -6.36
C LEU A 72 -7.46 -13.26 -7.63
N GLU A 73 -7.55 -14.50 -8.14
CA GLU A 73 -6.91 -14.95 -9.37
C GLU A 73 -7.58 -14.37 -10.62
N GLU A 74 -8.89 -14.11 -10.57
CA GLU A 74 -9.62 -13.44 -11.65
C GLU A 74 -9.42 -11.91 -11.62
N GLN A 75 -8.85 -11.36 -10.54
CA GLN A 75 -8.73 -9.92 -10.36
C GLN A 75 -7.65 -9.31 -11.25
N ASN A 76 -8.03 -8.30 -12.03
CA ASN A 76 -7.08 -7.46 -12.76
C ASN A 76 -6.43 -6.47 -11.80
N ILE A 77 -5.17 -6.72 -11.46
CA ILE A 77 -4.37 -5.90 -10.54
C ILE A 77 -3.94 -4.59 -11.23
N GLU A 78 -4.01 -3.48 -10.50
CA GLU A 78 -3.52 -2.18 -10.97
C GLU A 78 -2.03 -2.24 -11.32
N PRO A 79 -1.58 -1.58 -12.41
CA PRO A 79 -0.21 -1.73 -12.92
C PRO A 79 0.88 -1.49 -11.87
N MET A 80 0.75 -0.44 -11.06
CA MET A 80 1.73 -0.13 -10.02
C MET A 80 1.74 -1.14 -8.89
N ARG A 81 0.58 -1.67 -8.50
CA ARG A 81 0.50 -2.73 -7.50
C ARG A 81 1.10 -4.03 -8.03
N LYS A 82 0.81 -4.38 -9.28
CA LYS A 82 1.40 -5.53 -9.95
C LYS A 82 2.92 -5.40 -9.99
N TYR A 83 3.44 -4.23 -10.35
CA TYR A 83 4.86 -3.95 -10.32
C TYR A 83 5.46 -4.14 -8.93
N VAL A 84 4.82 -3.61 -7.87
CA VAL A 84 5.29 -3.84 -6.50
C VAL A 84 5.28 -5.31 -6.12
N LEU A 85 4.23 -6.08 -6.46
CA LEU A 85 4.21 -7.53 -6.22
C LEU A 85 5.39 -8.23 -6.91
N GLU A 86 5.65 -7.89 -8.17
CA GLU A 86 6.83 -8.40 -8.90
C GLU A 86 8.16 -7.96 -8.26
N LEU A 87 8.23 -6.78 -7.63
CA LEU A 87 9.41 -6.34 -6.87
C LEU A 87 9.60 -7.18 -5.60
N LEU A 88 8.51 -7.55 -4.91
CA LEU A 88 8.58 -8.38 -3.72
C LEU A 88 9.15 -9.77 -4.01
N ASP A 89 8.98 -10.29 -5.23
CA ASP A 89 9.51 -11.59 -5.65
C ASP A 89 10.99 -11.53 -6.09
N ARG A 90 11.53 -10.35 -6.40
CA ARG A 90 12.93 -10.19 -6.81
C ARG A 90 13.91 -10.41 -5.67
N GLN A 91 15.13 -10.80 -6.02
CA GLN A 91 16.25 -10.93 -5.09
C GLN A 91 17.07 -9.63 -4.97
N ASP A 92 17.14 -8.85 -6.04
CA ASP A 92 17.97 -7.64 -6.15
C ASP A 92 17.14 -6.42 -6.58
N LEU A 93 17.24 -5.34 -5.80
CA LEU A 93 16.51 -4.08 -5.92
C LEU A 93 17.43 -2.84 -6.02
N GLU A 94 18.75 -3.00 -6.24
CA GLU A 94 19.71 -1.89 -6.25
C GLU A 94 19.37 -0.78 -7.26
N ASN A 95 18.73 -1.14 -8.37
CA ASN A 95 18.38 -0.22 -9.46
C ASN A 95 16.99 0.42 -9.34
N VAL A 96 16.26 0.14 -8.26
CA VAL A 96 14.90 0.66 -8.07
C VAL A 96 14.98 2.05 -7.46
N ASN A 97 14.37 3.03 -8.14
CA ASN A 97 14.32 4.41 -7.66
C ASN A 97 13.12 4.63 -6.74
N ILE A 98 13.34 4.67 -5.42
CA ILE A 98 12.30 4.93 -4.41
C ILE A 98 11.79 6.38 -4.40
N ASN A 99 12.45 7.30 -5.11
CA ASN A 99 12.02 8.72 -5.15
C ASN A 99 10.85 8.96 -6.11
N ASP A 100 10.40 7.93 -6.82
CA ASP A 100 9.12 7.97 -7.53
C ASP A 100 7.98 7.94 -6.50
N ASP A 101 7.22 9.03 -6.42
CA ASP A 101 6.13 9.17 -5.44
C ASP A 101 5.03 8.13 -5.66
N GLU A 102 4.71 7.75 -6.90
CA GLU A 102 3.67 6.76 -7.19
C GLU A 102 4.09 5.36 -6.71
N LEU A 103 5.37 5.01 -6.92
CA LEU A 103 5.95 3.77 -6.41
C LEU A 103 5.98 3.77 -4.88
N TYR A 104 6.48 4.87 -4.29
CA TYR A 104 6.61 4.98 -2.85
C TYR A 104 5.26 4.91 -2.15
N ASP A 105 4.23 5.61 -2.65
CA ASP A 105 2.88 5.56 -2.08
C ASP A 105 2.30 4.14 -2.13
N THR A 106 2.57 3.41 -3.23
CA THR A 106 2.17 2.01 -3.34
C THR A 106 2.92 1.13 -2.34
N LEU A 107 4.24 1.27 -2.20
CA LEU A 107 5.04 0.55 -1.21
C LEU A 107 4.62 0.88 0.23
N TYR A 108 4.30 2.15 0.49
CA TYR A 108 3.81 2.63 1.77
C TYR A 108 2.48 1.96 2.11
N LEU A 109 1.57 1.83 1.15
CA LEU A 109 0.32 1.10 1.35
C LEU A 109 0.57 -0.38 1.71
N PHE A 110 1.63 -0.97 1.16
CA PHE A 110 2.03 -2.34 1.47
C PHE A 110 2.58 -2.55 2.89
N THR A 111 2.82 -1.47 3.64
CA THR A 111 3.16 -1.55 5.07
C THR A 111 1.94 -1.83 5.95
N ARG A 112 0.72 -1.64 5.42
CA ARG A 112 -0.54 -1.74 6.16
C ARG A 112 -1.34 -2.96 5.70
N ILE A 113 -2.04 -3.59 6.64
CA ILE A 113 -3.00 -4.66 6.36
C ILE A 113 -4.41 -4.08 6.37
N CYS A 114 -5.23 -4.47 5.38
CA CYS A 114 -6.67 -4.22 5.44
C CYS A 114 -7.36 -5.38 6.18
N ASN A 115 -7.95 -5.09 7.35
CA ASN A 115 -8.64 -6.11 8.15
C ASN A 115 -9.83 -6.72 7.39
N ASP A 116 -10.57 -5.92 6.61
CA ASP A 116 -11.69 -6.43 5.82
C ASP A 116 -11.24 -7.38 4.70
N CYS A 117 -10.04 -7.17 4.14
CA CYS A 117 -9.47 -8.12 3.19
C CYS A 117 -9.13 -9.44 3.86
N ILE A 118 -8.51 -9.41 5.04
CA ILE A 118 -8.15 -10.62 5.80
C ILE A 118 -9.41 -11.39 6.22
N ASN A 119 -10.49 -10.67 6.54
CA ASN A 119 -11.77 -11.27 6.93
C ASN A 119 -12.66 -11.64 5.73
N GLY A 120 -12.18 -11.47 4.49
CA GLY A 120 -12.94 -11.81 3.28
C GLY A 120 -14.18 -10.94 3.03
N LYS A 121 -14.27 -9.75 3.65
CA LYS A 121 -15.39 -8.80 3.48
C LYS A 121 -15.08 -7.67 2.49
N CYS A 122 -13.80 -7.38 2.27
CA CYS A 122 -13.40 -6.31 1.37
C CYS A 122 -13.53 -6.73 -0.10
N THR A 123 -14.15 -5.87 -0.90
CA THR A 123 -14.21 -6.05 -2.36
C THR A 123 -12.93 -5.56 -3.07
N GLY A 124 -12.04 -4.87 -2.38
CA GLY A 124 -10.83 -4.30 -2.96
C GLY A 124 -9.78 -5.33 -3.38
N GLY A 125 -9.65 -6.45 -2.67
CA GLY A 125 -8.65 -7.49 -2.96
C GLY A 125 -7.23 -6.94 -3.11
N TYR A 126 -6.51 -7.33 -4.16
CA TYR A 126 -5.18 -6.80 -4.47
C TYR A 126 -5.18 -5.30 -4.75
N ASN A 127 -6.31 -4.72 -5.16
CA ASN A 127 -6.47 -3.29 -5.43
C ASN A 127 -7.07 -2.51 -4.23
N CYS A 128 -7.08 -3.10 -3.02
CA CYS A 128 -7.61 -2.45 -1.82
C CYS A 128 -6.84 -1.19 -1.44
N LYS A 129 -7.52 -0.04 -1.37
CA LYS A 129 -6.92 1.26 -1.02
C LYS A 129 -6.53 1.41 0.45
N HIS A 130 -6.92 0.46 1.30
CA HIS A 130 -6.67 0.51 2.75
C HIS A 130 -5.49 -0.35 3.21
N GLY A 131 -4.91 -1.15 2.32
CA GLY A 131 -3.75 -1.98 2.62
C GLY A 131 -3.71 -3.23 1.76
N ILE A 132 -2.86 -4.17 2.15
CA ILE A 132 -2.72 -5.47 1.50
C ILE A 132 -3.80 -6.44 1.96
N CYS A 133 -4.08 -7.43 1.11
CA CYS A 133 -5.02 -8.50 1.37
C CYS A 133 -4.39 -9.80 1.87
N LYS A 134 -3.05 -9.91 1.88
CA LYS A 134 -2.32 -11.08 2.38
C LYS A 134 -1.19 -10.65 3.30
N ARG A 135 -1.08 -11.29 4.47
CA ARG A 135 -0.06 -10.94 5.48
C ARG A 135 1.38 -11.18 5.00
N GLU A 136 1.57 -12.17 4.15
CA GLU A 136 2.88 -12.52 3.57
C GLU A 136 3.49 -11.42 2.69
N LEU A 137 2.67 -10.50 2.19
CA LEU A 137 3.09 -9.40 1.33
C LEU A 137 3.46 -8.13 2.14
N GLN A 138 3.35 -8.17 3.47
CA GLN A 138 3.51 -6.98 4.30
C GLN A 138 4.97 -6.54 4.37
N ILE A 139 5.18 -5.26 4.04
CA ILE A 139 6.49 -4.62 4.09
C ILE A 139 6.69 -4.00 5.47
N CYS A 140 7.90 -4.10 6.01
CA CYS A 140 8.26 -3.40 7.23
C CYS A 140 8.31 -1.89 6.98
N TYR A 141 7.54 -1.12 7.75
CA TYR A 141 7.50 0.33 7.65
C TYR A 141 8.86 0.99 7.97
N ASP A 142 9.50 0.57 9.06
CA ASP A 142 10.77 1.17 9.50
C ASP A 142 11.87 0.93 8.47
N ASP A 143 11.92 -0.28 7.92
CA ASP A 143 12.88 -0.64 6.89
C ASP A 143 12.66 0.08 5.57
N LEU A 144 11.41 0.21 5.11
CA LEU A 144 11.10 0.97 3.90
C LEU A 144 11.59 2.43 4.01
N ASN A 145 11.40 3.04 5.17
CA ASN A 145 11.67 4.46 5.39
C ASN A 145 13.13 4.76 5.71
N TYR A 146 13.76 3.91 6.52
CA TYR A 146 15.07 4.18 7.11
C TYR A 146 16.13 3.15 6.76
N GLY A 147 15.75 2.02 6.17
CA GLY A 147 16.65 0.92 5.82
C GLY A 147 17.10 0.08 7.01
N PHE A 148 16.43 0.19 8.16
CA PHE A 148 16.67 -0.65 9.33
C PHE A 148 15.37 -0.87 10.11
N CYS A 149 15.30 -2.00 10.80
CA CYS A 149 14.23 -2.33 11.75
C CYS A 149 14.88 -2.83 13.04
N ASP A 150 14.51 -2.25 14.18
CA ASP A 150 15.09 -2.59 15.48
C ASP A 150 14.54 -3.93 16.05
N ASP A 151 13.42 -4.42 15.51
CA ASP A 151 12.83 -5.68 15.92
C ASP A 151 13.57 -6.88 15.29
N LYS A 152 14.32 -7.58 16.14
CA LYS A 152 15.08 -8.79 15.80
C LYS A 152 14.20 -9.95 15.32
N TYR A 153 12.92 -9.96 15.68
CA TYR A 153 11.97 -11.01 15.33
C TYR A 153 10.92 -10.55 14.31
N CYS A 154 11.15 -9.40 13.67
CA CYS A 154 10.26 -8.87 12.65
C CYS A 154 10.13 -9.87 11.48
N LYS A 155 8.89 -10.34 11.27
CA LYS A 155 8.54 -11.30 10.20
C LYS A 155 8.15 -10.61 8.89
N LEU A 156 8.15 -9.28 8.86
CA LEU A 156 7.76 -8.50 7.69
C LEU A 156 8.87 -8.48 6.65
N ILE A 157 8.51 -8.14 5.42
CA ILE A 157 9.47 -8.03 4.31
C ILE A 157 10.35 -6.80 4.54
N HIS A 158 11.66 -7.02 4.60
CA HIS A 158 12.68 -5.98 4.62
C HIS A 158 13.28 -5.82 3.22
N LEU A 159 12.97 -4.73 2.53
CA LEU A 159 13.45 -4.44 1.18
C LEU A 159 14.90 -3.97 1.16
N SER A 160 15.39 -3.37 2.25
CA SER A 160 16.79 -2.96 2.36
C SER A 160 17.75 -4.14 2.23
N LYS A 161 17.36 -5.31 2.76
CA LYS A 161 18.10 -6.58 2.65
C LYS A 161 18.20 -7.09 1.20
N LYS A 162 17.31 -6.60 0.33
CA LYS A 162 17.31 -6.87 -1.11
C LYS A 162 18.00 -5.77 -1.93
N GLY A 163 18.66 -4.81 -1.27
CA GLY A 163 19.39 -3.72 -1.93
C GLY A 163 18.55 -2.47 -2.23
N LEU A 164 17.30 -2.38 -1.76
CA LEU A 164 16.53 -1.15 -1.93
C LEU A 164 17.07 -0.05 -1.01
N HIS A 165 17.41 1.10 -1.58
CA HIS A 165 17.82 2.25 -0.79
C HIS A 165 16.60 2.95 -0.17
N PRO A 166 16.61 3.27 1.13
CA PRO A 166 15.49 3.91 1.81
C PRO A 166 15.27 5.36 1.35
N LYS A 167 14.03 5.84 1.45
CA LYS A 167 13.66 7.21 1.04
C LYS A 167 14.33 8.26 1.94
N TYR A 168 14.35 8.02 3.25
CA TYR A 168 14.95 8.94 4.20
C TYR A 168 16.33 8.45 4.61
N LYS A 169 17.36 9.16 4.14
CA LYS A 169 18.70 8.99 4.73
C LYS A 169 18.65 9.55 6.14
N LEU A 170 18.92 8.72 7.14
CA LEU A 170 19.30 9.23 8.46
C LEU A 170 20.53 10.11 8.25
N LYS A 171 20.35 11.44 8.27
CA LYS A 171 21.47 12.37 8.42
C LYS A 171 22.12 11.97 9.73
N GLY A 172 23.36 11.48 9.65
CA GLY A 172 24.01 10.68 10.66
C GLY A 172 23.58 11.05 12.07
N LYS A 173 22.94 10.11 12.76
CA LYS A 173 23.04 10.13 14.22
C LYS A 173 24.53 10.07 14.47
N THR A 174 25.12 11.20 14.84
CA THR A 174 26.29 11.21 15.69
C THR A 174 26.08 10.08 16.69
N LYS A 175 27.08 9.19 16.82
CA LYS A 175 27.13 8.17 17.88
C LYS A 175 26.37 8.71 19.07
N PHE A 176 25.41 7.95 19.62
CA PHE A 176 24.87 8.23 20.95
C PHE A 176 26.08 8.45 21.86
N GLY A 177 26.50 9.71 21.98
CA GLY A 177 27.49 10.15 22.92
C GLY A 177 26.80 9.98 24.24
N ASP A 178 27.54 9.42 25.20
CA ASP A 178 27.13 9.27 26.59
C ASP A 178 26.08 10.31 26.99
N VAL A 179 24.90 9.83 27.36
CA VAL A 179 23.78 10.62 27.89
C VAL A 179 24.13 11.20 29.28
N SER A 180 25.43 11.26 29.64
CA SER A 180 25.93 11.81 30.90
C SER A 180 26.25 13.31 30.85
N LYS A 181 26.11 13.98 29.70
CA LYS A 181 26.59 15.38 29.54
C LYS A 181 25.55 16.44 29.20
N TYR A 182 24.28 16.07 29.07
CA TYR A 182 23.21 17.05 28.94
C TYR A 182 22.47 17.18 30.27
N ASN A 183 22.82 18.21 31.05
CA ASN A 183 21.94 18.79 32.07
C ASN A 183 20.82 19.58 31.37
N GLY A 184 20.14 18.95 30.41
CA GLY A 184 18.87 19.46 29.90
C GLY A 184 17.86 19.28 31.01
N ALA A 185 17.13 20.34 31.36
CA ALA A 185 16.02 20.23 32.30
C ALA A 185 14.99 19.25 31.73
N LEU A 186 15.09 17.99 32.15
CA LEU A 186 13.97 17.07 32.11
C LEU A 186 12.83 17.80 32.80
N LEU A 187 11.73 18.02 32.07
CA LEU A 187 10.48 18.45 32.65
C LEU A 187 10.09 17.37 33.65
N THR A 188 10.47 17.55 34.91
CA THR A 188 10.04 16.68 36.00
C THR A 188 8.52 16.70 36.04
N GLU A 189 7.88 15.58 36.40
CA GLU A 189 6.42 15.50 36.53
C GLU A 189 5.85 16.64 37.40
N ASP A 190 6.63 17.12 38.37
CA ASP A 190 6.32 18.30 39.19
C ASP A 190 6.17 19.61 38.43
N LEU A 191 6.95 19.83 37.36
CA LEU A 191 6.82 21.03 36.52
C LEU A 191 5.58 20.93 35.63
N LEU A 192 5.26 19.73 35.16
CA LEU A 192 4.07 19.46 34.37
C LEU A 192 2.80 19.67 35.22
N MET A 193 2.78 19.16 36.46
CA MET A 193 1.66 19.35 37.40
C MET A 193 1.46 20.82 37.77
N LYS A 194 2.54 21.61 37.96
CA LYS A 194 2.43 23.06 38.23
C LYS A 194 1.85 23.88 37.07
N MET A 195 1.89 23.37 35.83
CA MET A 195 1.25 24.03 34.70
C MET A 195 -0.27 23.77 34.64
N PHE A 196 -0.74 22.65 35.20
CA PHE A 196 -2.16 22.30 35.23
C PHE A 196 -2.90 22.80 36.49
N THR A 197 -2.19 23.13 37.57
CA THR A 197 -2.82 23.61 38.82
C THR A 197 -3.02 25.12 38.88
N LYS A 198 -2.78 25.87 37.80
CA LYS A 198 -3.01 27.32 37.77
C LYS A 198 -4.38 27.66 37.20
N LYS A 199 -5.43 27.11 37.81
CA LYS A 199 -6.78 27.65 37.72
C LYS A 199 -7.36 27.64 39.11
N GLU A 200 -7.36 28.83 39.72
CA GLU A 200 -8.19 29.30 40.83
C GLU A 200 -7.43 30.43 41.54
N LYS A 201 -7.64 31.65 41.05
CA LYS A 201 -7.63 32.82 41.92
C LYS A 201 -8.90 33.61 41.65
N ASN A 202 -9.70 33.67 42.70
CA ASN A 202 -10.82 34.56 42.92
C ASN A 202 -10.51 35.97 42.43
N VAL A 203 -11.38 36.51 41.58
CA VAL A 203 -11.51 37.94 41.35
C VAL A 203 -12.81 38.36 42.03
N SER A 204 -12.64 39.25 43.01
CA SER A 204 -13.69 39.92 43.77
C SER A 204 -14.48 40.87 42.88
N ASP A 205 -15.72 41.10 43.32
CA ASP A 205 -16.67 42.09 42.83
C ASP A 205 -16.04 43.48 42.65
N ASP A 206 -16.25 44.10 41.48
CA ASP A 206 -16.72 45.48 41.32
C ASP A 206 -16.77 45.90 39.83
N GLU A 207 -17.98 46.28 39.41
CA GLU A 207 -18.39 47.24 38.36
C GLU A 207 -18.18 47.02 36.83
N VAL A 208 -19.28 46.61 36.21
CA VAL A 208 -20.04 47.10 35.02
C VAL A 208 -19.38 47.39 33.64
N ASP A 209 -20.06 46.81 32.63
CA ASP A 209 -20.43 47.37 31.30
C ASP A 209 -19.50 47.13 30.09
N ARG A 210 -19.78 46.06 29.32
CA ARG A 210 -20.42 46.12 27.97
C ARG A 210 -20.29 44.82 27.18
N SER A 211 -21.46 44.25 26.88
CA SER A 211 -21.86 43.58 25.63
C SER A 211 -20.93 42.54 24.99
N ILE A 212 -21.12 41.26 25.31
CA ILE A 212 -21.08 40.13 24.35
C ILE A 212 -22.12 39.09 24.80
N GLU A 213 -23.40 39.44 24.69
CA GLU A 213 -24.47 38.46 24.54
C GLU A 213 -24.68 38.30 23.04
N ASP A 214 -24.15 37.23 22.47
CA ASP A 214 -24.64 36.57 21.25
C ASP A 214 -23.66 35.46 20.87
N MET A 215 -23.76 34.33 21.58
CA MET A 215 -23.43 32.99 21.06
C MET A 215 -23.92 31.94 22.07
N ILE A 216 -25.22 31.96 22.35
CA ILE A 216 -25.92 30.77 22.83
C ILE A 216 -26.26 29.97 21.58
N ILE A 217 -25.53 28.88 21.37
CA ILE A 217 -25.91 27.85 20.40
C ILE A 217 -27.19 27.20 20.94
N ASN A 218 -28.30 27.48 20.26
CA ASN A 218 -29.57 26.80 20.44
C ASN A 218 -29.40 25.35 19.99
N ASP A 219 -29.21 24.44 20.94
CA ASP A 219 -29.43 23.01 20.72
C ASP A 219 -30.94 22.74 20.74
N ASN A 220 -31.61 23.13 19.66
CA ASN A 220 -32.95 22.63 19.34
C ASN A 220 -32.80 21.18 18.87
N TYR A 221 -32.90 20.25 19.81
CA TYR A 221 -33.26 18.86 19.53
C TYR A 221 -34.70 18.84 19.00
N GLU A 222 -34.85 18.89 17.68
CA GLU A 222 -36.08 18.48 17.01
C GLU A 222 -36.29 16.98 17.24
N GLU A 223 -37.15 16.71 18.22
CA GLU A 223 -38.22 15.71 18.22
C GLU A 223 -38.15 14.70 17.06
N SER A 224 -37.44 13.60 17.30
CA SER A 224 -37.47 12.42 16.43
C SER A 224 -38.85 11.78 16.47
N ASP A 225 -39.48 11.78 15.31
CA ASP A 225 -40.78 11.21 14.94
C ASP A 225 -40.98 9.76 15.48
N PRO A 226 -41.98 9.50 16.34
CA PRO A 226 -42.21 8.18 16.96
C PRO A 226 -42.86 7.15 16.02
N GLU A 227 -43.07 7.44 14.73
CA GLU A 227 -43.71 6.49 13.79
C GLU A 227 -42.75 5.56 13.01
N CYS A 228 -41.44 5.61 13.26
CA CYS A 228 -40.46 4.78 12.53
C CYS A 228 -40.19 3.38 13.15
N GLU A 229 -40.99 2.95 14.15
CA GLU A 229 -40.84 1.61 14.76
C GLU A 229 -41.82 0.54 14.23
N LYS A 230 -42.42 0.73 13.05
CA LYS A 230 -43.18 -0.36 12.40
C LYS A 230 -42.25 -1.25 11.56
N SER A 231 -41.80 -2.30 12.25
CA SER A 231 -41.11 -3.49 11.76
C SER A 231 -41.61 -3.97 10.39
N ILE A 232 -40.68 -4.09 9.43
CA ILE A 232 -40.87 -4.76 8.13
C ILE A 232 -41.04 -6.29 8.27
N PHE A 233 -40.98 -6.84 9.48
CA PHE A 233 -40.99 -8.30 9.71
C PHE A 233 -42.33 -8.89 10.16
N GLU A 234 -43.43 -8.12 10.16
CA GLU A 234 -44.76 -8.64 10.49
C GLU A 234 -45.68 -8.71 9.27
N ASP A 235 -45.27 -9.40 8.22
CA ASP A 235 -46.18 -9.87 7.17
C ASP A 235 -45.60 -11.14 6.54
N ASN A 236 -45.83 -12.31 7.17
CA ASN A 236 -45.97 -13.61 6.48
C ASN A 236 -46.27 -14.84 7.37
N LEU A 237 -46.80 -14.69 8.58
CA LEU A 237 -47.06 -15.86 9.47
C LEU A 237 -48.52 -16.34 9.56
N THR A 238 -49.41 -16.00 8.63
CA THR A 238 -50.83 -16.42 8.70
C THR A 238 -51.42 -16.99 7.39
N LYS A 239 -50.65 -17.74 6.60
CA LYS A 239 -51.23 -18.51 5.46
C LYS A 239 -50.80 -19.98 5.38
N LEU A 240 -50.69 -20.67 6.52
CA LEU A 240 -50.39 -22.12 6.51
C LEU A 240 -51.25 -23.00 7.42
N PHE A 241 -52.36 -22.50 7.96
CA PHE A 241 -53.40 -23.34 8.54
C PHE A 241 -54.77 -22.70 8.28
N ASP A 242 -55.37 -23.07 7.15
CA ASP A 242 -56.80 -23.37 6.95
C ASP A 242 -57.00 -23.93 5.52
#